data_AF-A0A2T6LBK0-F1
#
_entry.id   AF-A0A2T6LBK0-F1
#
_cell.length_a   1.000
_cell.length_b   1.000
_cell.length_c   1.000
_cell.angle_alpha   90.00
_cell.angle_beta   90.00
_cell.angle_gamma   90.00
#
_symmetry.space_group_name_H-M   'P 1'
#
loop_
_entity.id
_entity.type
_entity.pdbx_description
1 polymer ?
#
loop_
_entity_poly.entity_id
_entity_poly.type
_entity_poly.pdbx_seq_one_letter_code
_entity_poly.pdbx_strand_id
1 'polypeptide(L)'
;MTEKTPMNEKTTMPERTVMNSNAEDSYLRGVSKRLQALTPEQREAVLDDVRAHFADAADAGRSPEQAVESLGNPAQFTERVRTELGHEEGRTDQMRRVLQWLASGVAVFAAMFVSFWRPDDSLPMPNTQFAVHGFGIVLLSLVPAVIAAVPNFASPRARTVFTAAVAAFLSVLSFVFPDGWAFAPTAWLAWAALVVPVIARNGPPAIGWRIAGGVLAVLPMALAVGGAIVGSWGLELDGVLYTAAVAVLGVLMALGKPWAGIILALLGGAALVSSALYPGMLTSGVWWAGGLFITLGASQALMHARPRKPAQK
;
A
#
# COMPACT_ATOMS: atom_id res chain seq x y z
N MET A 1 -66.29 55.53 8.62
CA MET A 1 -65.55 55.06 7.43
C MET A 1 -64.55 54.01 7.88
N THR A 2 -64.96 52.76 7.67
CA THR A 2 -64.24 51.48 7.56
C THR A 2 -62.77 51.39 7.97
N GLU A 3 -62.59 50.66 9.07
CA GLU A 3 -61.43 49.97 9.61
C GLU A 3 -60.89 48.92 8.63
N LYS A 4 -59.57 48.93 8.37
CA LYS A 4 -58.86 47.94 7.55
C LYS A 4 -58.01 47.06 8.45
N THR A 5 -58.48 45.84 8.70
CA THR A 5 -57.73 44.76 9.35
C THR A 5 -56.81 44.08 8.31
N PRO A 6 -55.50 43.94 8.55
CA PRO A 6 -54.63 43.16 7.67
C PRO A 6 -54.83 41.65 7.92
N MET A 7 -55.29 40.95 6.87
CA MET A 7 -55.30 39.48 6.83
C MET A 7 -53.86 38.98 6.84
N ASN A 8 -53.50 38.29 7.92
CA ASN A 8 -52.24 37.57 8.04
C ASN A 8 -52.47 36.15 7.50
N GLU A 9 -52.19 35.95 6.21
CA GLU A 9 -52.28 34.65 5.55
C GLU A 9 -51.14 33.78 6.05
N LYS A 10 -51.44 32.98 7.07
CA LYS A 10 -50.52 31.99 7.64
C LYS A 10 -50.48 30.81 6.68
N THR A 11 -49.57 30.86 5.71
CA THR A 11 -49.30 29.76 4.77
C THR A 11 -48.83 28.55 5.58
N THR A 12 -49.76 27.67 5.96
CA THR A 12 -49.45 26.34 6.47
C THR A 12 -48.83 25.56 5.32
N MET A 13 -47.51 25.56 5.23
CA MET A 13 -46.80 24.54 4.48
C MET A 13 -47.33 23.17 4.94
N PRO A 14 -47.79 22.32 4.03
CA PRO A 14 -48.42 21.06 4.42
C PRO A 14 -47.37 20.20 5.13
N GLU A 15 -47.67 19.84 6.37
CA GLU A 15 -46.91 18.99 7.29
C GLU A 15 -46.38 17.69 6.61
N ARG A 16 -47.07 17.25 5.55
CA ARG A 16 -46.69 16.14 4.66
C ARG A 16 -45.38 16.35 3.90
N THR A 17 -45.07 17.57 3.48
CA THR A 17 -43.82 17.90 2.74
C THR A 17 -42.61 17.87 3.67
N VAL A 18 -42.80 18.28 4.92
CA VAL A 18 -41.73 18.32 5.94
C VAL A 18 -41.41 16.91 6.44
N MET A 19 -42.41 16.05 6.65
CA MET A 19 -42.17 14.64 7.01
C MET A 19 -41.48 13.86 5.89
N ASN A 20 -41.87 14.07 4.62
CA ASN A 20 -41.24 13.41 3.47
C ASN A 20 -39.73 13.72 3.34
N SER A 21 -39.31 14.95 3.64
CA SER A 21 -37.88 15.33 3.60
C SER A 21 -37.01 14.61 4.63
N ASN A 22 -37.58 14.23 5.79
CA ASN A 22 -36.79 13.67 6.89
C ASN A 22 -36.31 12.23 6.64
N ALA A 23 -37.12 11.40 5.98
CA ALA A 23 -36.77 10.00 5.70
C ALA A 23 -35.65 9.92 4.66
N GLU A 24 -35.79 10.67 3.56
CA GLU A 24 -34.78 10.79 2.50
C GLU A 24 -33.45 11.35 3.06
N ASP A 25 -33.49 12.47 3.78
CA ASP A 25 -32.30 13.09 4.37
C ASP A 25 -31.59 12.17 5.37
N SER A 26 -32.35 11.40 6.14
CA SER A 26 -31.79 10.41 7.07
C SER A 26 -31.11 9.26 6.32
N TYR A 27 -31.74 8.78 5.25
CA TYR A 27 -31.18 7.72 4.40
C TYR A 27 -29.90 8.18 3.71
N LEU A 28 -29.93 9.34 3.04
CA LEU A 28 -28.79 9.93 2.34
C LEU A 28 -27.63 10.21 3.30
N ARG A 29 -27.88 10.73 4.51
CA ARG A 29 -26.84 10.86 5.55
C ARG A 29 -26.27 9.50 5.96
N GLY A 30 -27.12 8.49 6.11
CA GLY A 30 -26.73 7.12 6.44
C GLY A 30 -25.83 6.48 5.38
N VAL A 31 -26.16 6.68 4.11
CA VAL A 31 -25.37 6.23 2.95
C VAL A 31 -24.07 7.02 2.84
N SER A 32 -24.14 8.35 2.85
CA SER A 32 -22.97 9.24 2.73
C SER A 32 -21.90 8.97 3.79
N LYS A 33 -22.30 8.77 5.05
CA LYS A 33 -21.38 8.41 6.14
C LYS A 33 -20.65 7.09 5.88
N ARG A 34 -21.32 6.11 5.27
CA ARG A 34 -20.73 4.80 4.94
C ARG A 34 -19.89 4.87 3.67
N LEU A 35 -20.22 5.72 2.71
CA LEU A 35 -19.46 5.89 1.47
C LEU A 35 -18.23 6.82 1.62
N GLN A 36 -17.84 7.21 2.84
CA GLN A 36 -16.66 8.04 3.08
C GLN A 36 -15.33 7.44 2.57
N ALA A 37 -15.29 6.12 2.34
CA ALA A 37 -14.13 5.45 1.77
C ALA A 37 -13.99 5.65 0.24
N LEU A 38 -15.06 6.06 -0.45
CA LEU A 38 -15.06 6.32 -1.89
C LEU A 38 -14.46 7.68 -2.22
N THR A 39 -14.10 7.89 -3.49
CA THR A 39 -13.75 9.23 -3.99
C THR A 39 -14.96 10.17 -3.91
N PRO A 40 -14.75 11.50 -3.80
CA PRO A 40 -15.84 12.47 -3.81
C PRO A 40 -16.73 12.32 -5.05
N GLU A 41 -16.15 12.09 -6.24
CA GLU A 41 -16.93 11.93 -7.47
C GLU A 41 -17.80 10.66 -7.45
N GLN A 42 -17.24 9.52 -7.04
CA GLN A 42 -18.01 8.26 -6.93
C GLN A 42 -19.10 8.35 -5.87
N ARG A 43 -18.80 8.99 -4.73
CA ARG A 43 -19.77 9.17 -3.66
C ARG A 43 -20.92 10.06 -4.15
N GLU A 44 -20.63 11.16 -4.83
CA GLU A 44 -21.67 12.05 -5.34
C GLU A 44 -22.52 11.35 -6.41
N ALA A 45 -21.90 10.62 -7.35
CA ALA A 45 -22.64 9.84 -8.34
C ALA A 45 -23.61 8.83 -7.70
N VAL A 46 -23.18 8.11 -6.66
CA VAL A 46 -24.07 7.19 -5.94
C VAL A 46 -25.17 7.94 -5.18
N LEU A 47 -24.87 9.09 -4.58
CA LEU A 47 -25.88 9.89 -3.89
C LEU A 47 -26.88 10.49 -4.87
N ASP A 48 -26.44 10.89 -6.07
CA ASP A 48 -27.31 11.36 -7.14
C ASP A 48 -28.22 10.25 -7.66
N ASP A 49 -27.71 9.03 -7.85
CA ASP A 49 -28.54 7.88 -8.21
C ASP A 49 -29.60 7.58 -7.14
N VAL A 50 -29.25 7.70 -5.85
CA VAL A 50 -30.22 7.53 -4.76
C VAL A 50 -31.25 8.65 -4.76
N ARG A 51 -30.86 9.92 -4.94
CA ARG A 51 -31.79 11.06 -5.06
C ARG A 51 -32.72 10.89 -6.26
N ALA A 52 -32.21 10.43 -7.40
CA ALA A 52 -33.00 10.12 -8.58
C ALA A 52 -34.05 9.03 -8.29
N HIS A 53 -33.67 7.98 -7.56
CA HIS A 53 -34.61 6.93 -7.15
C HIS A 53 -35.73 7.44 -6.23
N PHE A 54 -35.44 8.40 -5.35
CA PHE A 54 -36.47 9.08 -4.54
C PHE A 54 -37.39 9.96 -5.39
N ALA A 55 -36.83 10.70 -6.37
CA ALA A 55 -37.62 11.50 -7.30
C ALA A 55 -38.56 10.63 -8.14
N ASP A 56 -38.07 9.52 -8.71
CA ASP A 56 -38.87 8.55 -9.46
C ASP A 56 -39.98 7.91 -8.61
N ALA A 57 -39.71 7.68 -7.33
CA ALA A 57 -40.72 7.18 -6.39
C ALA A 57 -41.80 8.24 -6.13
N ALA A 58 -41.42 9.50 -5.94
CA ALA A 58 -42.34 10.60 -5.74
C ALA A 58 -43.24 10.84 -6.97
N ASP A 59 -42.67 10.80 -8.17
CA ASP A 59 -43.41 10.92 -9.44
C ASP A 59 -44.40 9.77 -9.64
N ALA A 60 -44.08 8.58 -9.13
CA ALA A 60 -44.98 7.43 -9.09
C ALA A 60 -46.01 7.46 -7.94
N GLY A 61 -46.06 8.55 -7.15
CA GLY A 61 -46.97 8.70 -6.01
C GLY A 61 -46.64 7.83 -4.79
N ARG A 62 -45.43 7.26 -4.72
CA ARG A 62 -44.96 6.48 -3.57
C ARG A 62 -44.40 7.39 -2.48
N SER A 63 -44.53 6.98 -1.22
CA SER A 63 -43.94 7.74 -0.11
C SER A 63 -42.43 7.49 0.02
N PRO A 64 -41.66 8.41 0.64
CA PRO A 64 -40.24 8.22 0.89
C PRO A 64 -39.92 6.97 1.71
N GLU A 65 -40.81 6.55 2.63
CA GLU A 65 -40.64 5.32 3.40
C GLU A 65 -40.70 4.09 2.48
N GLN A 66 -41.60 4.08 1.50
CA GLN A 66 -41.68 3.01 0.49
C GLN A 66 -40.44 3.02 -0.42
N ALA A 67 -39.92 4.21 -0.74
CA ALA A 67 -38.66 4.32 -1.48
C ALA A 67 -37.47 3.76 -0.67
N VAL A 68 -37.36 4.09 0.61
CA VAL A 68 -36.37 3.52 1.55
C VAL A 68 -36.50 2.00 1.64
N GLU A 69 -37.72 1.49 1.76
CA GLU A 69 -37.97 0.04 1.83
C GLU A 69 -37.52 -0.66 0.54
N SER A 70 -37.72 -0.03 -0.63
CA SER A 70 -37.27 -0.57 -1.91
C SER A 70 -35.74 -0.59 -2.07
N LEU A 71 -35.04 0.41 -1.52
CA LEU A 71 -33.57 0.47 -1.51
C LEU A 71 -32.97 -0.51 -0.49
N GLY A 72 -33.73 -0.82 0.56
CA GLY A 72 -33.35 -1.69 1.66
C GLY A 72 -32.45 -0.99 2.68
N ASN A 73 -31.86 -1.78 3.60
CA ASN A 73 -31.02 -1.24 4.66
C ASN A 73 -29.81 -0.46 4.07
N PRO A 74 -29.55 0.79 4.50
CA PRO A 74 -28.41 1.59 4.02
C PRO A 74 -27.07 0.86 4.09
N ALA A 75 -26.86 0.02 5.12
CA ALA A 75 -25.63 -0.76 5.25
C ALA A 75 -25.48 -1.78 4.11
N GLN A 76 -26.52 -2.57 3.85
CA GLN A 76 -26.55 -3.56 2.77
C GLN A 76 -26.47 -2.90 1.39
N PHE A 77 -27.16 -1.76 1.20
CA PHE A 77 -27.05 -0.97 -0.03
C PHE A 77 -25.59 -0.51 -0.25
N THR A 78 -24.97 0.11 0.76
CA THR A 78 -23.59 0.60 0.63
C THR A 78 -22.58 -0.53 0.41
N GLU A 79 -22.82 -1.71 0.97
CA GLU A 79 -21.95 -2.88 0.79
C GLU A 79 -22.07 -3.46 -0.63
N ARG A 80 -23.30 -3.52 -1.18
CA ARG A 80 -23.52 -3.87 -2.60
C ARG A 80 -22.83 -2.88 -3.52
N VAL A 81 -23.05 -1.57 -3.33
CA VAL A 81 -22.41 -0.53 -4.14
C VAL A 81 -20.88 -0.62 -4.06
N ARG A 82 -20.31 -0.81 -2.87
CA ARG A 82 -18.86 -1.01 -2.73
C ARG A 82 -18.37 -2.24 -3.50
N THR A 83 -19.10 -3.34 -3.42
CA THR A 83 -18.76 -4.58 -4.13
C THR A 83 -18.82 -4.37 -5.65
N GLU A 84 -19.86 -3.68 -6.14
CA GLU A 84 -20.03 -3.31 -7.55
C GLU A 84 -18.93 -2.36 -8.04
N LEU A 85 -18.49 -1.43 -7.19
CA LEU A 85 -17.35 -0.54 -7.45
C LEU A 85 -15.99 -1.23 -7.27
N GLY A 86 -15.96 -2.51 -6.87
CA GLY A 86 -14.73 -3.30 -6.70
C GLY A 86 -13.96 -3.03 -5.39
N HIS A 87 -14.59 -2.36 -4.41
CA HIS A 87 -14.05 -2.17 -3.06
C HIS A 87 -14.34 -3.42 -2.22
N GLU A 88 -13.41 -4.38 -2.25
CA GLU A 88 -13.46 -5.53 -1.35
C GLU A 88 -12.95 -5.20 0.05
N GLU A 89 -13.78 -5.47 1.06
CA GLU A 89 -13.37 -5.40 2.45
C GLU A 89 -12.21 -6.37 2.72
N GLY A 90 -11.15 -5.87 3.33
CA GLY A 90 -9.98 -6.67 3.69
C GLY A 90 -8.88 -6.78 2.64
N ARG A 91 -9.10 -6.37 1.37
CA ARG A 91 -8.03 -6.36 0.35
C ARG A 91 -6.84 -5.50 0.76
N THR A 92 -7.10 -4.28 1.19
CA THR A 92 -6.05 -3.34 1.65
C THR A 92 -5.35 -3.85 2.91
N ASP A 93 -6.07 -4.53 3.80
CA ASP A 93 -5.49 -5.14 5.00
C ASP A 93 -4.60 -6.33 4.65
N GLN A 94 -5.03 -7.17 3.70
CA GLN A 94 -4.24 -8.29 3.20
C GLN A 94 -2.94 -7.80 2.54
N MET A 95 -3.02 -6.80 1.66
CA MET A 95 -1.85 -6.20 1.02
C MET A 95 -0.84 -5.69 2.05
N ARG A 96 -1.34 -4.96 3.07
CA ARG A 96 -0.52 -4.49 4.18
C ARG A 96 0.16 -5.63 4.93
N ARG A 97 -0.59 -6.69 5.30
CA ARG A 97 -0.04 -7.85 6.01
C ARG A 97 1.04 -8.56 5.20
N VAL A 98 0.82 -8.75 3.89
CA VAL A 98 1.81 -9.40 3.02
C VAL A 98 3.10 -8.58 2.98
N LEU A 99 3.01 -7.26 2.79
CA LEU A 99 4.19 -6.38 2.78
C LEU A 99 4.89 -6.35 4.14
N GLN A 100 4.14 -6.37 5.25
CA GLN A 100 4.71 -6.41 6.59
C GLN A 100 5.41 -7.75 6.88
N TRP A 101 4.85 -8.89 6.46
CA TRP A 101 5.52 -10.18 6.56
C TRP A 101 6.77 -10.26 5.70
N LEU A 102 6.73 -9.68 4.49
CA LEU A 102 7.93 -9.54 3.65
C LEU A 102 8.99 -8.68 4.35
N ALA A 103 8.60 -7.56 4.98
CA ALA A 103 9.51 -6.73 5.76
C ALA A 103 10.17 -7.55 6.89
N SER A 104 9.38 -8.29 7.68
CA SER A 104 9.90 -9.18 8.72
C SER A 104 10.87 -10.22 8.15
N GLY A 105 10.54 -10.87 7.04
CA GLY A 105 11.41 -11.86 6.39
C GLY A 105 12.73 -11.26 5.94
N VAL A 106 12.70 -10.09 5.28
CA VAL A 106 13.90 -9.35 4.87
C VAL A 106 14.73 -8.91 6.06
N ALA A 107 14.11 -8.51 7.17
CA ALA A 107 14.80 -8.14 8.40
C ALA A 107 15.50 -9.33 9.07
N VAL A 108 14.87 -10.51 9.11
CA VAL A 108 15.52 -11.74 9.60
C VAL A 108 16.71 -12.08 8.71
N PHE A 109 16.55 -11.99 7.39
CA PHE A 109 17.64 -12.24 6.45
C PHE A 109 18.80 -11.24 6.63
N ALA A 110 18.50 -9.95 6.82
CA ALA A 110 19.50 -8.93 7.13
C ALA A 110 20.23 -9.23 8.45
N ALA A 111 19.51 -9.64 9.49
CA ALA A 111 20.09 -10.02 10.78
C ALA A 111 21.05 -11.21 10.63
N MET A 112 20.67 -12.23 9.86
CA MET A 112 21.53 -13.38 9.55
C MET A 112 22.78 -12.95 8.78
N PHE A 113 22.61 -12.11 7.76
CA PHE A 113 23.72 -11.60 6.96
C PHE A 113 24.73 -10.83 7.82
N VAL A 114 24.26 -9.86 8.62
CA VAL A 114 25.11 -9.06 9.53
C VAL A 114 25.80 -9.94 10.55
N SER A 115 25.11 -10.93 11.13
CA SER A 115 25.67 -11.75 12.20
C SER A 115 26.68 -12.80 11.70
N PHE A 116 26.39 -13.47 10.58
CA PHE A 116 27.12 -14.67 10.16
C PHE A 116 27.97 -14.48 8.91
N TRP A 117 27.61 -13.56 8.01
CA TRP A 117 28.31 -13.40 6.73
C TRP A 117 29.17 -12.15 6.67
N ARG A 118 28.83 -11.10 7.42
CA ARG A 118 29.59 -9.87 7.39
C ARG A 118 30.88 -9.99 8.22
N PRO A 119 32.05 -9.70 7.63
CA PRO A 119 33.30 -9.58 8.36
C PRO A 119 33.23 -8.45 9.39
N ASP A 120 33.90 -8.62 10.52
CA ASP A 120 34.10 -7.56 11.49
C ASP A 120 35.26 -6.65 11.06
N ASP A 121 34.92 -5.46 10.58
CA ASP A 121 35.87 -4.45 10.11
C ASP A 121 36.78 -3.91 11.24
N SER A 122 36.50 -4.23 12.50
CA SER A 122 37.31 -3.81 13.65
C SER A 122 38.55 -4.69 13.91
N LEU A 123 38.65 -5.84 13.23
CA LEU A 123 39.73 -6.80 13.44
C LEU A 123 40.63 -6.96 12.22
N PRO A 124 41.94 -7.24 12.43
CA PRO A 124 42.89 -7.49 11.34
C PRO A 124 42.69 -8.85 10.64
N MET A 125 41.86 -9.74 11.21
CA MET A 125 41.51 -11.04 10.64
C MET A 125 40.03 -11.03 10.25
N PRO A 126 39.63 -11.66 9.13
CA PRO A 126 38.24 -11.70 8.68
C PRO A 126 37.41 -12.67 9.54
N ASN A 127 37.18 -12.31 10.80
CA ASN A 127 36.26 -12.99 11.68
C ASN A 127 34.86 -12.42 11.48
N THR A 128 33.84 -13.26 11.63
CA THR A 128 32.45 -12.83 11.56
C THR A 128 32.03 -12.17 12.86
N GLN A 129 31.03 -11.30 12.81
CA GLN A 129 30.44 -10.68 14.01
C GLN A 129 30.08 -11.73 15.09
N PHE A 130 29.52 -12.87 14.67
CA PHE A 130 29.23 -14.00 15.57
C PHE A 130 30.47 -14.63 16.19
N ALA A 131 31.56 -14.81 15.43
CA ALA A 131 32.80 -15.37 15.97
C ALA A 131 33.43 -14.47 17.04
N VAL A 132 33.26 -13.16 16.92
CA VAL A 132 33.85 -12.17 17.84
C VAL A 132 32.96 -11.93 19.06
N HIS A 133 31.65 -11.74 18.85
CA HIS A 133 30.71 -11.31 19.89
C HIS A 133 29.79 -12.42 20.40
N GLY A 134 29.88 -13.62 19.83
CA GLY A 134 29.08 -14.79 20.20
C GLY A 134 27.59 -14.64 19.86
N PHE A 135 26.75 -15.43 20.53
CA PHE A 135 25.31 -15.46 20.25
C PHE A 135 24.56 -14.16 20.59
N GLY A 136 25.13 -13.30 21.44
CA GLY A 136 24.52 -12.02 21.83
C GLY A 136 24.27 -11.10 20.63
N ILE A 137 25.20 -11.04 19.67
CA ILE A 137 25.05 -10.19 18.47
C ILE A 137 23.92 -10.67 17.55
N VAL A 138 23.65 -11.98 17.52
CA VAL A 138 22.55 -12.55 16.75
C VAL A 138 21.21 -12.09 17.33
N LEU A 139 21.06 -12.16 18.65
CA LEU A 139 19.87 -11.68 19.34
C LEU A 139 19.67 -10.18 19.14
N LEU A 140 20.74 -9.40 19.24
CA LEU A 140 20.70 -7.95 19.02
C LEU A 140 20.30 -7.63 17.56
N SER A 141 20.88 -8.32 16.59
CA SER A 141 20.60 -8.14 15.16
C SER A 141 19.18 -8.56 14.78
N LEU A 142 18.53 -9.42 15.57
CA LEU A 142 17.12 -9.81 15.37
C LEU A 142 16.12 -8.77 15.89
N VAL A 143 16.53 -7.79 16.71
CA VAL A 143 15.63 -6.77 17.25
C VAL A 143 14.85 -6.03 16.14
N PRO A 144 15.46 -5.56 15.04
CA PRO A 144 14.74 -4.93 13.93
C PRO A 144 13.69 -5.85 13.28
N ALA A 145 13.95 -7.16 13.23
CA ALA A 145 13.00 -8.14 12.69
C ALA A 145 11.78 -8.33 13.60
N VAL A 146 11.99 -8.39 14.91
CA VAL A 146 10.91 -8.43 15.91
C VAL A 146 10.07 -7.16 15.82
N ILE A 147 10.71 -5.99 15.77
CA ILE A 147 10.05 -4.69 15.61
C ILE A 147 9.23 -4.66 14.32
N ALA A 148 9.78 -5.14 13.21
CA ALA A 148 9.07 -5.26 11.93
C ALA A 148 7.86 -6.21 12.02
N ALA A 149 7.83 -7.19 12.92
CA ALA A 149 6.69 -8.09 13.07
C ALA A 149 5.55 -7.50 13.91
N VAL A 150 5.82 -6.51 14.79
CA VAL A 150 4.82 -5.93 15.73
C VAL A 150 3.50 -5.52 15.06
N PRO A 151 3.47 -4.81 13.91
CA PRO A 151 2.22 -4.35 13.32
C PRO A 151 1.27 -5.49 12.89
N ASN A 152 1.79 -6.70 12.66
CA ASN A 152 0.98 -7.87 12.30
C ASN A 152 0.08 -8.33 13.45
N PHE A 153 0.49 -8.08 14.70
CA PHE A 153 -0.26 -8.45 15.90
C PHE A 153 -1.14 -7.32 16.44
N ALA A 154 -0.98 -6.10 15.91
CA ALA A 154 -1.77 -4.95 16.31
C ALA A 154 -3.21 -5.05 15.81
N SER A 155 -4.13 -4.44 16.57
CA SER A 155 -5.53 -4.25 16.16
C SER A 155 -5.61 -3.39 14.88
N PRO A 156 -6.66 -3.54 14.05
CA PRO A 156 -6.78 -2.79 12.79
C PRO A 156 -6.65 -1.27 12.94
N ARG A 157 -7.13 -0.72 14.06
CA ARG A 157 -7.07 0.72 14.37
C ARG A 157 -5.65 1.18 14.69
N ALA A 158 -4.89 0.38 15.43
CA ALA A 158 -3.53 0.75 15.86
C ALA A 158 -2.46 0.39 14.82
N ARG A 159 -2.76 -0.55 13.91
CA ARG A 159 -1.82 -1.08 12.92
C ARG A 159 -1.15 0.01 12.08
N THR A 160 -1.90 1.01 11.61
CA THR A 160 -1.32 2.11 10.82
C THR A 160 -0.29 2.91 11.61
N VAL A 161 -0.60 3.23 12.87
CA VAL A 161 0.31 3.96 13.76
C VAL A 161 1.57 3.14 14.04
N PHE A 162 1.40 1.86 14.37
CA PHE A 162 2.54 0.96 14.59
C PHE A 162 3.39 0.79 13.33
N THR A 163 2.81 0.55 12.15
CA THR A 163 3.57 0.45 10.90
C THR A 163 4.35 1.74 10.62
N ALA A 164 3.77 2.93 10.87
CA ALA A 164 4.47 4.20 10.71
C ALA A 164 5.62 4.39 11.70
N ALA A 165 5.41 4.08 12.97
CA ALA A 165 6.46 4.12 13.98
C ALA A 165 7.62 3.17 13.64
N VAL A 166 7.29 1.94 13.21
CA VAL A 166 8.26 0.93 12.77
C VAL A 166 9.02 1.40 11.53
N ALA A 167 8.34 1.92 10.51
CA ALA A 167 8.98 2.41 9.29
C ALA A 167 9.95 3.57 9.58
N ALA A 168 9.53 4.52 10.42
CA ALA A 168 10.36 5.64 10.86
C ALA A 168 11.58 5.17 11.67
N PHE A 169 11.36 4.29 12.67
CA PHE A 169 12.43 3.73 13.50
C PHE A 169 13.47 2.99 12.66
N LEU A 170 13.04 2.10 11.76
CA LEU A 170 13.94 1.35 10.88
C LEU A 170 14.67 2.26 9.89
N SER A 171 14.03 3.35 9.45
CA SER A 171 14.70 4.35 8.62
C SER A 171 15.83 5.04 9.39
N VAL A 172 15.57 5.48 10.63
CA VAL A 172 16.61 6.08 11.50
C VAL A 172 17.74 5.07 11.78
N LEU A 173 17.37 3.84 12.14
CA LEU A 173 18.33 2.76 12.38
C LEU A 173 19.25 2.56 11.16
N SER A 174 18.70 2.71 9.94
CA SER A 174 19.44 2.49 8.70
C SER A 174 20.58 3.47 8.47
N PHE A 175 20.55 4.64 9.12
CA PHE A 175 21.57 5.69 8.95
C PHE A 175 22.40 5.94 10.21
N VAL A 176 21.92 5.57 11.39
CA VAL A 176 22.60 5.85 12.66
C VAL A 176 23.70 4.83 12.99
N PHE A 177 23.50 3.56 12.63
CA PHE A 177 24.44 2.49 12.95
C PHE A 177 25.33 2.15 11.74
N PRO A 178 26.60 1.75 11.95
CA PRO A 178 27.50 1.35 10.86
C PRO A 178 26.93 0.24 9.97
N ASP A 179 26.18 -0.69 10.56
CA ASP A 179 25.52 -1.80 9.86
C ASP A 179 24.03 -1.55 9.61
N GLY A 180 23.56 -0.35 9.93
CA GLY A 180 22.18 0.06 9.77
C GLY A 180 21.68 -0.12 8.35
N TRP A 181 22.54 0.16 7.35
CA TRP A 181 22.16 0.11 5.93
C TRP A 181 21.58 -1.25 5.49
N ALA A 182 21.90 -2.35 6.18
CA ALA A 182 21.35 -3.67 5.91
C ALA A 182 19.83 -3.74 6.15
N PHE A 183 19.29 -2.86 7.00
CA PHE A 183 17.87 -2.77 7.33
C PHE A 183 17.09 -1.77 6.47
N ALA A 184 17.74 -1.05 5.55
CA ALA A 184 17.06 -0.12 4.64
C ALA A 184 15.98 -0.82 3.77
N PRO A 185 16.21 -2.01 3.19
CA PRO A 185 15.17 -2.79 2.51
C PRO A 185 13.92 -3.05 3.36
N THR A 186 14.10 -3.36 4.64
CA THR A 186 13.00 -3.56 5.59
C THR A 186 12.20 -2.28 5.78
N ALA A 187 12.89 -1.14 5.94
CA ALA A 187 12.25 0.17 6.08
C ALA A 187 11.40 0.51 4.84
N TRP A 188 11.91 0.26 3.63
CA TRP A 188 11.16 0.51 2.39
C TRP A 188 9.90 -0.36 2.29
N LEU A 189 9.97 -1.64 2.67
CA LEU A 189 8.80 -2.50 2.72
C LEU A 189 7.77 -2.05 3.77
N ALA A 190 8.23 -1.56 4.93
CA ALA A 190 7.34 -1.00 5.94
C ALA A 190 6.64 0.29 5.44
N TRP A 191 7.36 1.16 4.72
CA TRP A 191 6.76 2.32 4.04
C TRP A 191 5.79 1.89 2.94
N ALA A 192 6.12 0.89 2.14
CA ALA A 192 5.23 0.32 1.14
C ALA A 192 3.94 -0.22 1.77
N ALA A 193 4.03 -0.87 2.95
CA ALA A 193 2.85 -1.34 3.69
C ALA A 193 1.89 -0.21 4.13
N LEU A 194 2.36 1.04 4.20
CA LEU A 194 1.52 2.22 4.43
C LEU A 194 0.94 2.77 3.13
N VAL A 195 1.79 2.97 2.14
CA VAL A 195 1.49 3.75 0.94
C VAL A 195 0.69 2.93 -0.08
N VAL A 196 1.08 1.67 -0.30
CA VAL A 196 0.51 0.82 -1.35
C VAL A 196 -0.98 0.54 -1.14
N PRO A 197 -1.46 0.18 0.07
CA PRO A 197 -2.90 -0.02 0.28
C PRO A 197 -3.72 1.25 0.05
N VAL A 198 -3.16 2.44 0.32
CA VAL A 198 -3.83 3.72 0.09
C VAL A 198 -3.93 4.02 -1.40
N ILE A 199 -2.87 3.75 -2.17
CA ILE A 199 -2.87 3.93 -3.63
C ILE A 199 -3.87 2.96 -4.29
N ALA A 200 -3.89 1.71 -3.84
CA ALA A 200 -4.73 0.66 -4.44
C ALA A 200 -6.18 0.63 -3.93
N ARG A 201 -6.55 1.53 -3.01
CA ARG A 201 -7.87 1.51 -2.37
C ARG A 201 -9.02 1.65 -3.37
N ASN A 202 -8.79 2.35 -4.49
CA ASN A 202 -9.80 2.66 -5.50
C ASN A 202 -9.56 1.88 -6.82
N GLY A 203 -8.82 0.76 -6.77
CA GLY A 203 -8.56 -0.08 -7.94
C GLY A 203 -7.11 -0.04 -8.43
N PRO A 204 -6.88 -0.26 -9.73
CA PRO A 204 -5.53 -0.25 -10.30
C PRO A 204 -4.81 1.09 -10.04
N PRO A 205 -3.48 1.08 -9.83
CA PRO A 205 -2.74 2.30 -9.57
C PRO A 205 -2.81 3.25 -10.76
N ALA A 206 -2.92 4.54 -10.47
CA ALA A 206 -2.89 5.61 -11.47
C ALA A 206 -1.61 5.51 -12.33
N ILE A 207 -1.67 6.00 -13.56
CA ILE A 207 -0.55 5.94 -14.51
C ILE A 207 0.74 6.57 -13.95
N GLY A 208 0.62 7.66 -13.19
CA GLY A 208 1.76 8.32 -12.55
C GLY A 208 2.51 7.41 -11.57
N TRP A 209 1.79 6.62 -10.76
CA TRP A 209 2.39 5.65 -9.84
C TRP A 209 3.08 4.50 -10.57
N ARG A 210 2.50 4.04 -11.68
CA ARG A 210 3.09 3.00 -12.52
C ARG A 210 4.39 3.47 -13.17
N ILE A 211 4.40 4.69 -13.70
CA ILE A 211 5.60 5.32 -14.27
C ILE A 211 6.66 5.53 -13.19
N ALA A 212 6.29 6.10 -12.04
CA ALA A 212 7.21 6.30 -10.93
C ALA A 212 7.85 4.98 -10.46
N GLY A 213 7.05 3.92 -10.30
CA GLY A 213 7.56 2.59 -9.95
C GLY A 213 8.49 2.00 -11.01
N GLY A 214 8.16 2.17 -12.30
CA GLY A 214 9.02 1.75 -13.41
C GLY A 214 10.35 2.49 -13.45
N VAL A 215 10.33 3.81 -13.28
CA VAL A 215 11.55 4.65 -13.23
C VAL A 215 12.42 4.29 -12.03
N LEU A 216 11.82 4.15 -10.84
CA LEU A 216 12.54 3.75 -9.64
C LEU A 216 13.15 2.34 -9.76
N ALA A 217 12.51 1.42 -10.47
CA ALA A 217 13.08 0.09 -10.73
C ALA A 217 14.34 0.14 -11.61
N VAL A 218 14.46 1.12 -12.50
CA VAL A 218 15.65 1.28 -13.36
C VAL A 218 16.76 2.09 -12.68
N LEU A 219 16.43 2.84 -11.63
CA LEU A 219 17.37 3.75 -10.95
C LEU A 219 18.69 3.08 -10.52
N PRO A 220 18.71 1.89 -9.86
CA PRO A 220 19.97 1.25 -9.49
C PRO A 220 20.86 0.93 -10.70
N MET A 221 20.25 0.57 -11.83
CA MET A 221 20.98 0.27 -13.06
C MET A 221 21.51 1.53 -13.73
N ALA A 222 20.75 2.63 -13.69
CA ALA A 222 21.24 3.92 -14.17
C ALA A 222 22.46 4.40 -13.36
N LEU A 223 22.43 4.24 -12.03
CA LEU A 223 23.57 4.54 -11.17
C LEU A 223 24.76 3.61 -11.47
N ALA A 224 24.49 2.32 -11.71
CA ALA A 224 25.51 1.34 -12.07
C ALA A 224 26.22 1.68 -13.41
N VAL A 225 25.44 2.06 -14.43
CA VAL A 225 25.97 2.52 -15.72
C VAL A 225 26.74 3.83 -15.55
N GLY A 226 26.24 4.77 -14.74
CA GLY A 226 26.96 6.01 -14.43
C GLY A 226 28.33 5.75 -13.78
N GLY A 227 28.41 4.84 -12.81
CA GLY A 227 29.67 4.41 -12.20
C GLY A 227 30.64 3.79 -13.20
N ALA A 228 30.14 3.00 -14.14
CA ALA A 228 30.97 2.43 -15.21
C ALA A 228 31.53 3.50 -16.16
N ILE A 229 30.72 4.48 -16.54
CA ILE A 229 31.14 5.58 -17.43
C ILE A 229 32.26 6.41 -16.79
N VAL A 230 32.21 6.59 -15.47
CA VAL A 230 33.27 7.30 -14.70
C VAL A 230 34.49 6.41 -14.45
N GLY A 231 34.48 5.15 -14.90
CA GLY A 231 35.60 4.22 -14.78
C GLY A 231 35.74 3.58 -13.40
N SER A 232 34.69 3.62 -12.57
CA SER A 232 34.72 2.98 -11.24
C SER A 232 34.72 1.45 -11.32
N TRP A 233 34.19 0.88 -12.40
CA TRP A 233 34.22 -0.56 -12.72
C TRP A 233 34.03 -0.79 -14.23
N GLY A 234 34.21 -2.03 -14.69
CA GLY A 234 33.90 -2.43 -16.06
C GLY A 234 32.42 -2.79 -16.26
N LEU A 235 31.84 -2.41 -17.40
CA LEU A 235 30.56 -2.95 -17.88
C LEU A 235 30.84 -4.22 -18.69
N GLU A 236 30.72 -5.37 -18.03
CA GLU A 236 30.75 -6.67 -18.70
C GLU A 236 29.41 -6.95 -19.40
N LEU A 237 29.41 -7.90 -20.35
CA LEU A 237 28.23 -8.21 -21.16
C LEU A 237 27.03 -8.66 -20.30
N ASP A 238 27.29 -9.42 -19.25
CA ASP A 238 26.29 -9.87 -18.28
C ASP A 238 25.64 -8.69 -17.52
N GLY A 239 26.43 -7.69 -17.11
CA GLY A 239 25.93 -6.46 -16.49
C GLY A 239 25.06 -5.62 -17.43
N VAL A 240 25.42 -5.57 -18.72
CA VAL A 240 24.60 -4.91 -19.75
C VAL A 240 23.28 -5.65 -19.95
N LEU A 241 23.32 -6.98 -20.08
CA LEU A 241 22.12 -7.81 -20.23
C LEU A 241 21.19 -7.72 -19.01
N TYR A 242 21.76 -7.73 -17.81
CA TYR A 242 21.02 -7.56 -16.57
C TYR A 242 20.33 -6.18 -16.51
N THR A 243 21.06 -5.11 -16.84
CA THR A 243 20.53 -3.75 -16.92
C THR A 243 19.39 -3.65 -17.93
N ALA A 244 19.56 -4.22 -19.11
CA ALA A 244 18.52 -4.25 -20.15
C ALA A 244 17.28 -5.02 -19.68
N ALA A 245 17.45 -6.17 -19.02
CA ALA A 245 16.34 -6.95 -18.47
C ALA A 245 15.54 -6.16 -17.41
N VAL A 246 16.22 -5.50 -16.48
CA VAL A 246 15.58 -4.63 -15.47
C VAL A 246 14.87 -3.45 -16.14
N ALA A 247 15.46 -2.83 -17.17
CA ALA A 247 14.81 -1.76 -17.93
C ALA A 247 13.52 -2.23 -18.61
N VAL A 248 13.53 -3.40 -19.24
CA VAL A 248 12.33 -4.01 -19.83
C VAL A 248 11.25 -4.26 -18.77
N LEU A 249 11.63 -4.79 -17.58
CA LEU A 249 10.70 -4.96 -16.47
C LEU A 249 10.12 -3.61 -15.99
N GLY A 250 10.95 -2.57 -15.89
CA GLY A 250 10.51 -1.22 -15.53
C GLY A 250 9.47 -0.66 -16.51
N VAL A 251 9.70 -0.83 -17.82
CA VAL A 251 8.73 -0.45 -18.86
C VAL A 251 7.43 -1.26 -18.72
N LEU A 252 7.52 -2.57 -18.53
CA LEU A 252 6.35 -3.44 -18.35
C LEU A 252 5.54 -3.09 -17.09
N MET A 253 6.21 -2.67 -16.01
CA MET A 253 5.56 -2.14 -14.80
C MET A 253 4.83 -0.82 -15.08
N ALA A 254 5.46 0.09 -15.84
CA ALA A 254 4.82 1.31 -16.34
C ALA A 254 3.56 0.97 -17.18
N LEU A 255 3.62 -0.09 -18.00
CA LEU A 255 2.51 -0.65 -18.78
C LEU A 255 1.50 -1.47 -17.95
N GLY A 256 1.68 -1.58 -16.62
CA GLY A 256 0.70 -2.17 -15.72
C GLY A 256 0.61 -3.69 -15.81
N LYS A 257 1.68 -4.35 -16.25
CA LYS A 257 1.74 -5.81 -16.32
C LYS A 257 2.05 -6.39 -14.92
N PRO A 258 1.13 -7.16 -14.30
CA PRO A 258 1.29 -7.65 -12.92
C PRO A 258 2.51 -8.57 -12.75
N TRP A 259 2.74 -9.44 -13.72
CA TRP A 259 3.80 -10.45 -13.67
C TRP A 259 5.21 -9.83 -13.67
N ALA A 260 5.37 -8.63 -14.23
CA ALA A 260 6.66 -7.92 -14.20
C ALA A 260 7.07 -7.58 -12.76
N GLY A 261 6.10 -7.22 -11.90
CA GLY A 261 6.36 -6.99 -10.48
C GLY A 261 6.80 -8.27 -9.75
N ILE A 262 6.21 -9.42 -10.07
CA ILE A 262 6.60 -10.70 -9.49
C ILE A 262 8.04 -11.05 -9.87
N ILE A 263 8.38 -10.95 -11.16
CA ILE A 263 9.74 -11.23 -11.64
C ILE A 263 10.74 -10.28 -11.00
N LEU A 264 10.42 -8.98 -10.92
CA LEU A 264 11.30 -8.01 -10.27
C LEU A 264 11.51 -8.33 -8.79
N ALA A 265 10.47 -8.72 -8.07
CA ALA A 265 10.61 -9.08 -6.65
C ALA A 265 11.50 -10.33 -6.46
N LEU A 266 11.36 -11.34 -7.33
CA LEU A 266 12.22 -12.52 -7.33
C LEU A 266 13.67 -12.16 -7.66
N LEU A 267 13.88 -11.27 -8.64
CA LEU A 267 15.21 -10.75 -8.98
C LEU A 267 15.83 -10.01 -7.80
N GLY A 268 15.04 -9.24 -7.05
CA GLY A 268 15.48 -8.55 -5.85
C GLY A 268 15.86 -9.52 -4.72
N GLY A 269 15.09 -10.59 -4.53
CA GLY A 269 15.43 -11.67 -3.60
C GLY A 269 16.72 -12.36 -3.98
N ALA A 270 16.89 -12.70 -5.26
CA ALA A 270 18.13 -13.28 -5.78
C ALA A 270 19.34 -12.33 -5.60
N ALA A 271 19.16 -11.02 -5.81
CA ALA A 271 20.20 -10.02 -5.60
C ALA A 271 20.62 -9.93 -4.11
N LEU A 272 19.67 -9.96 -3.17
CA LEU A 272 19.98 -10.01 -1.73
C LEU A 272 20.75 -11.27 -1.34
N VAL A 273 20.34 -12.44 -1.85
CA VAL A 273 21.06 -13.70 -1.59
C VAL A 273 22.45 -13.67 -2.20
N SER A 274 22.57 -13.20 -3.44
CA SER A 274 23.85 -13.11 -4.13
C SER A 274 24.82 -12.16 -3.41
N SER A 275 24.36 -11.01 -2.93
CA SER A 275 25.21 -10.07 -2.19
C SER A 275 25.64 -10.62 -0.82
N ALA A 276 24.83 -11.48 -0.20
CA ALA A 276 25.23 -12.20 1.01
C ALA A 276 26.32 -13.25 0.74
N LEU A 277 26.22 -13.98 -0.37
CA LEU A 277 27.15 -15.07 -0.71
C LEU A 277 28.49 -14.56 -1.27
N TYR A 278 28.48 -13.42 -1.95
CA TYR A 278 29.67 -12.82 -2.57
C TYR A 278 29.92 -11.42 -2.01
N PRO A 279 30.37 -11.32 -0.74
CA PRO A 279 30.66 -10.03 -0.12
C PRO A 279 31.85 -9.37 -0.83
N GLY A 280 31.60 -8.24 -1.48
CA GLY A 280 32.60 -7.38 -2.12
C GLY A 280 32.34 -5.90 -1.86
N MET A 281 33.13 -5.01 -2.48
CA MET A 281 32.98 -3.55 -2.31
C MET A 281 31.58 -3.02 -2.68
N LEU A 282 30.80 -3.80 -3.45
CA LEU A 282 29.47 -3.42 -3.96
C LEU A 282 28.31 -4.06 -3.20
N THR A 283 28.59 -4.76 -2.11
CA THR A 283 27.58 -5.50 -1.34
C THR A 283 26.42 -4.59 -0.96
N SER A 284 26.69 -3.38 -0.45
CA SER A 284 25.66 -2.42 -0.07
C SER A 284 24.81 -1.95 -1.26
N GLY A 285 25.44 -1.66 -2.41
CA GLY A 285 24.75 -1.25 -3.64
C GLY A 285 23.82 -2.34 -4.17
N VAL A 286 24.30 -3.58 -4.25
CA VAL A 286 23.49 -4.73 -4.70
C VAL A 286 22.40 -5.05 -3.67
N TRP A 287 22.69 -4.93 -2.37
CA TRP A 287 21.72 -5.11 -1.29
C TRP A 287 20.57 -4.10 -1.39
N TRP A 288 20.90 -2.83 -1.62
CA TRP A 288 19.92 -1.77 -1.80
C TRP A 288 19.12 -1.95 -3.09
N ALA A 289 19.76 -2.32 -4.20
CA ALA A 289 19.05 -2.66 -5.43
C ALA A 289 18.06 -3.82 -5.19
N GLY A 290 18.51 -4.88 -4.52
CA GLY A 290 17.69 -6.05 -4.20
C GLY A 290 16.48 -5.71 -3.33
N GLY A 291 16.68 -4.93 -2.27
CA GLY A 291 15.60 -4.43 -1.41
C GLY A 291 14.58 -3.56 -2.16
N LEU A 292 15.06 -2.67 -3.02
CA LEU A 292 14.20 -1.80 -3.83
C LEU A 292 13.37 -2.63 -4.81
N PHE A 293 13.98 -3.63 -5.46
CA PHE A 293 13.30 -4.53 -6.38
C PHE A 293 12.23 -5.39 -5.70
N ILE A 294 12.50 -5.92 -4.51
CA ILE A 294 11.48 -6.61 -3.70
C ILE A 294 10.32 -5.66 -3.36
N THR A 295 10.63 -4.46 -2.90
CA THR A 295 9.63 -3.47 -2.48
C THR A 295 8.73 -3.08 -3.65
N LEU A 296 9.32 -2.64 -4.77
CA LEU A 296 8.57 -2.21 -5.96
C LEU A 296 7.83 -3.37 -6.61
N GLY A 297 8.48 -4.52 -6.72
CA GLY A 297 7.93 -5.71 -7.36
C GLY A 297 6.73 -6.29 -6.58
N ALA A 298 6.88 -6.47 -5.27
CA ALA A 298 5.80 -6.96 -4.40
C ALA A 298 4.63 -5.96 -4.37
N SER A 299 4.93 -4.66 -4.28
CA SER A 299 3.91 -3.60 -4.32
C SER A 299 3.11 -3.67 -5.62
N GLN A 300 3.78 -3.71 -6.77
CA GLN A 300 3.13 -3.78 -8.08
C GLN A 300 2.28 -5.04 -8.24
N ALA A 301 2.82 -6.20 -7.82
CA ALA A 301 2.11 -7.47 -7.90
C ALA A 301 0.82 -7.45 -7.05
N LEU A 302 0.89 -6.92 -5.82
CA LEU A 302 -0.25 -6.81 -4.93
C LEU A 302 -1.31 -5.82 -5.45
N MET A 303 -0.90 -4.68 -6.02
CA MET A 303 -1.83 -3.69 -6.57
C MET A 303 -2.65 -4.24 -7.75
N HIS A 304 -2.09 -5.17 -8.51
CA HIS A 304 -2.74 -5.78 -9.68
C HIS A 304 -3.28 -7.20 -9.43
N ALA A 305 -3.10 -7.75 -8.22
CA ALA A 305 -3.67 -9.03 -7.86
C ALA A 305 -5.19 -8.94 -7.98
N ARG A 306 -5.77 -9.78 -8.86
CA ARG A 306 -7.22 -9.86 -8.97
C ARG A 306 -7.79 -10.40 -7.67
N PRO A 307 -8.93 -9.87 -7.22
CA PRO A 307 -9.63 -10.45 -6.09
C PRO A 307 -9.90 -11.94 -6.35
N ARG A 308 -9.63 -12.78 -5.34
CA ARG A 308 -10.00 -14.19 -5.42
C ARG A 308 -11.52 -14.24 -5.32
N LYS A 309 -12.19 -14.65 -6.39
CA LYS A 309 -13.61 -14.98 -6.30
C LYS A 309 -13.78 -15.97 -5.13
N PRO A 310 -14.64 -15.69 -4.14
CA PRO A 310 -14.90 -16.64 -3.09
C PRO A 310 -15.37 -17.94 -3.76
N ALA A 311 -14.73 -19.06 -3.41
CA ALA A 311 -15.19 -20.36 -3.87
C ALA A 311 -16.66 -20.48 -3.46
N GLN A 312 -17.56 -20.55 -4.43
CA GLN A 312 -18.97 -20.84 -4.17
C GLN A 312 -19.00 -22.16 -3.42
N LYS A 313 -19.35 -22.10 -2.13
CA LYS A 313 -19.59 -23.26 -1.28
C LYS A 313 -21.03 -23.67 -1.40
#